data_AF-A0A1V5Z697-F1
#
_entry.id   AF-A0A1V5Z697-F1
#
_cell.length_a   1.000
_cell.length_b   1.000
_cell.length_c   1.000
_cell.angle_alpha   90.00
_cell.angle_beta   90.00
_cell.angle_gamma   90.00
#
_symmetry.space_group_name_H-M   'P 1'
#
loop_
_entity.id
_entity.type
_entity.pdbx_description
1 polymer ?
#
loop_
_entity_poly.entity_id
_entity_poly.type
_entity_poly.pdbx_seq_one_letter_code
_entity_poly.pdbx_strand_id
1 'polypeptide(L)'
;MFECLHHHRKLTADLKAAQTRLQDLEAEAPALRARLVDLLSDETSTAKEITAARQAIPAHLAKVEAAREEILVLEDAVKKAHTASVEAARVQWIEAVPKAAERITPPLEGLQDAAAPFLELAEDLVSRWKAYRAVLDSWSTAFPGVHRPAPLPKPHPSRALQELIGRIDGAAHSIKQIMLTLARMA
;
A
#
# COMPACT_ATOMS: atom_id res chain seq x y z
N MET A 1 8.84 11.12 10.01
CA MET A 1 8.74 10.01 9.03
C MET A 1 7.98 10.41 7.76
N PHE A 2 6.71 10.82 7.82
CA PHE A 2 5.91 11.14 6.63
C PHE A 2 6.52 12.23 5.74
N GLU A 3 7.04 13.30 6.32
CA GLU A 3 7.74 14.36 5.58
C GLU A 3 9.02 13.83 4.91
N CYS A 4 9.84 13.03 5.63
CA CYS A 4 11.05 12.42 5.07
C CYS A 4 10.74 11.47 3.89
N LEU A 5 9.69 10.66 4.01
CA LEU A 5 9.22 9.78 2.93
C LEU A 5 8.68 10.57 1.74
N HIS A 6 7.95 11.66 2.00
CA HIS A 6 7.44 12.54 0.95
C HIS A 6 8.59 13.22 0.19
N HIS A 7 9.57 13.77 0.91
CA HIS A 7 10.78 14.35 0.33
C HIS A 7 11.60 13.33 -0.47
N HIS A 8 11.80 12.12 0.05
CA HIS A 8 12.47 11.05 -0.68
C HIS A 8 11.75 10.70 -1.99
N ARG A 9 10.42 10.54 -1.96
CA ARG A 9 9.62 10.25 -3.17
C ARG A 9 9.73 11.36 -4.22
N LYS A 10 9.69 12.61 -3.78
CA LYS A 10 9.84 13.77 -4.67
C LYS A 10 11.21 13.76 -5.35
N LEU A 11 12.29 13.63 -4.57
CA LEU A 11 13.65 13.59 -5.11
C LEU A 11 13.87 12.41 -6.08
N THR A 12 13.27 11.25 -5.79
CA THR A 12 13.33 10.10 -6.70
C THR A 12 12.60 10.37 -8.03
N ALA A 13 11.48 11.10 -7.99
CA ALA A 13 10.77 11.52 -9.20
C ALA A 13 11.60 12.54 -9.99
N ASP A 14 12.21 13.51 -9.31
CA ASP A 14 13.07 14.53 -9.92
C ASP A 14 14.31 13.89 -10.57
N LEU A 15 14.95 12.92 -9.89
CA LEU A 15 16.06 12.13 -10.43
C LEU A 15 15.65 11.38 -11.72
N LYS A 16 14.48 10.72 -11.70
CA LYS A 16 13.98 10.02 -12.87
C LYS A 16 13.74 10.97 -14.05
N ALA A 17 13.17 12.15 -13.79
CA ALA A 17 12.96 13.16 -14.81
C ALA A 17 14.29 13.71 -15.37
N ALA A 18 15.31 13.89 -14.53
CA ALA A 18 16.65 14.29 -14.97
C ALA A 18 17.32 13.22 -15.84
N GLN A 19 17.20 11.94 -15.47
CA GLN A 19 17.71 10.81 -16.26
C GLN A 19 17.03 10.73 -17.64
N THR A 20 15.72 10.93 -17.72
CA THR A 20 15.02 11.00 -19.01
C THR A 20 15.50 12.18 -19.85
N ARG A 21 15.64 13.38 -19.26
CA ARG A 21 16.18 14.55 -19.96
C ARG A 21 17.59 14.29 -20.52
N LEU A 22 18.46 13.61 -19.76
CA LEU A 22 19.79 13.25 -20.25
C LEU A 22 19.71 12.30 -21.45
N GLN A 23 18.85 11.28 -21.40
CA GLN A 23 18.65 10.35 -22.52
C GLN A 23 18.19 11.07 -23.79
N ASP A 24 17.25 12.02 -23.66
CA ASP A 24 16.75 12.82 -24.78
C ASP A 24 17.88 13.67 -25.39
N LEU A 25 18.68 14.35 -24.53
CA LEU A 25 19.83 15.14 -24.97
C LEU A 25 20.90 14.27 -25.66
N GLU A 26 21.18 13.08 -25.13
CA GLU A 26 22.13 12.15 -25.75
C GLU A 26 21.64 11.64 -27.11
N ALA A 27 20.33 11.44 -27.26
CA ALA A 27 19.70 11.04 -28.52
C ALA A 27 19.70 12.14 -29.60
N GLU A 28 19.77 13.42 -29.22
CA GLU A 28 19.86 14.56 -30.15
C GLU A 28 21.26 14.73 -30.77
N ALA A 29 22.31 14.24 -30.11
CA ALA A 29 23.70 14.46 -30.54
C ALA A 29 24.03 13.92 -31.94
N PRO A 30 23.57 12.72 -32.36
CA PRO A 30 23.74 12.23 -33.72
C PRO A 30 23.07 13.12 -34.77
N ALA A 31 21.88 13.66 -34.49
CA ALA A 31 21.15 14.52 -35.42
C ALA A 31 21.87 15.86 -35.67
N LEU A 32 22.47 16.44 -34.62
CA LEU A 32 23.29 17.66 -34.75
C LEU A 32 24.55 17.42 -35.60
N ARG A 33 25.18 16.25 -35.46
CA ARG A 33 26.34 15.85 -36.27
C ARG A 33 25.95 15.59 -37.73
N ALA A 34 24.85 14.87 -37.96
CA ALA A 34 24.33 14.62 -39.29
C ALA A 34 24.01 15.94 -40.01
N ARG A 35 23.32 16.87 -39.34
CA ARG A 35 23.03 18.21 -39.87
C ARG A 35 24.29 18.96 -40.29
N LEU A 36 25.38 18.88 -39.52
CA LEU A 36 26.63 19.52 -39.89
C LEU A 36 27.25 18.86 -41.14
N VAL A 37 27.19 17.53 -41.25
CA VAL A 37 27.66 16.80 -42.44
C VAL A 37 26.85 17.20 -43.67
N ASP A 38 25.53 17.24 -43.56
CA ASP A 38 24.63 17.62 -44.65
C ASP A 38 24.95 19.04 -45.15
N LEU A 39 25.08 20.01 -44.24
CA LEU A 39 25.43 21.40 -44.56
C LEU A 39 26.84 21.55 -45.16
N LEU A 40 27.77 20.64 -44.85
CA LEU A 40 29.10 20.63 -45.45
C LEU A 40 29.11 20.01 -46.85
N SER A 41 28.17 19.10 -47.13
CA SER A 41 28.02 18.44 -48.42
C SER A 41 27.15 19.22 -49.41
N ASP A 42 26.34 20.17 -48.92
CA ASP A 42 25.50 21.03 -49.74
C ASP A 42 26.27 22.26 -50.23
N GLU A 43 26.47 22.35 -51.54
CA GLU A 43 27.20 23.44 -52.20
C GLU A 43 26.48 24.80 -52.10
N THR A 44 25.18 24.81 -51.78
CA THR A 44 24.36 26.02 -51.63
C THR A 44 24.34 26.58 -50.21
N SER A 45 24.82 25.80 -49.23
CA SER A 45 24.85 26.18 -47.83
C SER A 45 25.80 27.34 -47.55
N THR A 46 25.37 28.28 -46.71
CA THR A 46 26.16 29.47 -46.41
C THR A 46 27.21 29.20 -45.33
N ALA A 47 28.33 29.95 -45.37
CA ALA A 47 29.35 29.91 -44.32
C ALA A 47 28.79 30.22 -42.92
N LYS A 48 27.72 31.04 -42.85
CA LYS A 48 27.04 31.38 -41.59
C LYS A 48 26.30 30.17 -41.00
N GLU A 49 25.58 29.40 -41.82
CA GLU A 49 24.86 28.20 -41.38
C GLU A 49 25.81 27.10 -40.91
N ILE A 50 26.90 26.87 -41.65
CA ILE A 50 27.94 25.92 -41.27
C ILE A 50 28.59 26.33 -39.94
N THR A 51 28.88 27.62 -39.77
CA THR A 51 29.47 28.12 -38.51
C THR A 51 28.51 27.96 -37.33
N ALA A 52 27.22 28.25 -37.52
CA ALA A 52 26.21 28.06 -36.49
C ALA A 52 26.07 26.57 -36.10
N ALA A 53 26.05 25.66 -37.07
CA ALA A 53 26.01 24.21 -36.81
C ALA A 53 27.26 23.72 -36.07
N ARG A 54 28.45 24.23 -36.42
CA ARG A 54 29.70 23.94 -35.70
C ARG A 54 29.67 24.41 -34.25
N GLN A 55 29.04 25.55 -33.97
CA GLN A 55 28.89 26.10 -32.61
C GLN A 55 27.81 25.38 -31.80
N ALA A 56 26.78 24.83 -32.45
CA ALA A 56 25.70 24.11 -31.78
C ALA A 56 26.17 22.81 -31.10
N ILE A 57 27.12 22.08 -31.69
CA ILE A 57 27.65 20.82 -31.15
C ILE A 57 28.32 21.00 -29.77
N PRO A 58 29.32 21.89 -29.58
CA PRO A 58 29.94 22.09 -28.27
C PRO A 58 28.96 22.69 -27.25
N ALA A 59 28.04 23.56 -27.68
CA ALA A 59 26.99 24.07 -26.80
C ALA A 59 26.04 22.95 -26.32
N HIS A 60 25.74 21.98 -27.17
CA HIS A 60 24.96 20.80 -26.81
C HIS A 60 25.72 19.89 -25.84
N LEU A 61 27.01 19.64 -26.09
CA LEU A 61 27.85 18.86 -25.17
C LEU A 61 27.90 19.48 -23.78
N ALA A 62 27.99 20.82 -23.67
CA ALA A 62 27.94 21.50 -22.37
C ALA A 62 26.61 21.27 -21.63
N LYS A 63 25.48 21.20 -22.35
CA LYS A 63 24.17 20.86 -21.75
C LYS A 63 24.10 19.42 -21.26
N VAL A 64 24.68 18.49 -22.02
CA VAL A 64 24.76 17.06 -21.62
C VAL A 64 25.59 16.93 -20.35
N GLU A 65 26.74 17.57 -20.25
CA GLU A 65 27.58 17.54 -19.04
C GLU A 65 26.87 18.18 -17.83
N ALA A 66 26.22 19.33 -18.01
CA ALA A 66 25.43 19.95 -16.93
C ALA A 66 24.28 19.03 -16.44
N ALA A 67 23.62 18.31 -17.36
CA ALA A 67 22.59 17.34 -17.00
C ALA A 67 23.15 16.13 -16.23
N ARG A 68 24.37 15.67 -16.57
CA ARG A 68 25.07 14.61 -15.82
C ARG A 68 25.43 15.07 -14.41
N GLU A 69 25.92 16.30 -14.26
CA GLU A 69 26.20 16.87 -12.93
C GLU A 69 24.92 17.00 -12.09
N GLU A 70 23.81 17.45 -12.68
CA GLU A 70 22.50 17.52 -12.01
C GLU A 70 22.08 16.14 -11.48
N ILE A 71 22.22 15.08 -12.29
CA ILE A 71 21.89 13.70 -11.89
C ILE A 71 22.75 13.26 -10.70
N LEU A 72 24.06 13.52 -10.71
CA LEU A 72 24.94 13.15 -9.59
C LEU A 72 24.52 13.80 -8.28
N VAL A 73 24.14 15.09 -8.33
CA VAL A 73 23.64 15.81 -7.16
C VAL A 73 22.32 15.22 -6.67
N LEU A 74 21.41 14.90 -7.59
CA LEU A 74 20.12 14.28 -7.26
C LEU A 74 20.28 12.87 -6.69
N GLU A 75 21.21 12.07 -7.18
CA GLU A 75 21.51 10.72 -6.65
C GLU A 75 21.98 10.78 -5.20
N ASP A 76 22.93 11.68 -4.89
CA ASP A 76 23.38 11.89 -3.51
C ASP A 76 22.25 12.40 -2.60
N ALA A 77 21.42 13.34 -3.09
CA ALA A 77 20.28 13.85 -2.35
C ALA A 77 19.23 12.75 -2.07
N VAL A 78 18.91 11.91 -3.05
CA VAL A 78 17.99 10.77 -2.90
C VAL A 78 18.52 9.80 -1.85
N LYS A 79 19.82 9.48 -1.89
CA LYS A 79 20.47 8.58 -0.93
C LYS A 79 20.41 9.13 0.49
N LYS A 80 20.74 10.41 0.69
CA LYS A 80 20.65 11.09 2.00
C LYS A 80 19.22 11.11 2.53
N ALA A 81 18.25 11.44 1.68
CA ALA A 81 16.84 11.44 2.06
C ALA A 81 16.34 10.04 2.43
N HIS A 82 16.78 9.01 1.72
CA HIS A 82 16.47 7.62 2.04
C HIS A 82 16.98 7.25 3.43
N THR A 83 18.27 7.46 3.70
CA THR A 83 18.88 7.17 5.01
C THR A 83 18.16 7.89 6.15
N ALA A 84 17.86 9.18 5.99
CA ALA A 84 17.11 9.94 6.99
C ALA A 84 15.69 9.39 7.20
N SER A 85 15.01 8.96 6.13
CA SER A 85 13.68 8.37 6.22
C SER A 85 13.69 7.01 6.95
N VAL A 86 14.71 6.18 6.72
CA VAL A 86 14.88 4.88 7.37
C VAL A 86 15.15 5.06 8.85
N GLU A 87 16.04 5.98 9.22
CA GLU A 87 16.32 6.24 10.64
C GLU A 87 15.09 6.81 11.37
N ALA A 88 14.36 7.74 10.74
CA ALA A 88 13.12 8.26 11.30
C ALA A 88 12.04 7.17 11.47
N ALA A 89 11.95 6.23 10.52
CA ALA A 89 11.05 5.09 10.62
C ALA A 89 11.50 4.11 11.73
N ARG A 90 12.80 3.87 11.84
CA ARG A 90 13.40 3.03 12.89
C ARG A 90 13.07 3.57 14.28
N VAL A 91 13.27 4.86 14.53
CA VAL A 91 12.91 5.49 15.83
C VAL A 91 11.43 5.29 16.13
N GLN A 92 10.54 5.55 15.16
CA GLN A 92 9.11 5.34 15.37
C GLN A 92 8.75 3.88 15.64
N TRP A 93 9.32 2.93 14.89
CA TRP A 93 8.93 1.53 14.98
C TRP A 93 9.58 0.80 16.17
N ILE A 94 10.83 1.11 16.51
CA ILE A 94 11.55 0.45 17.59
C ILE A 94 11.23 1.09 18.94
N GLU A 95 11.01 2.42 19.00
CA GLU A 95 10.86 3.10 20.28
C GLU A 95 9.41 3.45 20.62
N ALA A 96 8.63 3.90 19.63
CA ALA A 96 7.27 4.39 19.90
C ALA A 96 6.23 3.26 19.87
N VAL A 97 6.34 2.32 18.92
CA VAL A 97 5.36 1.23 18.78
C VAL A 97 5.36 0.27 19.97
N PRO A 98 6.51 -0.23 20.49
CA PRO A 98 6.50 -1.08 21.67
C PRO A 98 5.96 -0.36 22.91
N LYS A 99 6.33 0.90 23.14
CA LYS A 99 5.78 1.70 24.25
C LYS A 99 4.27 1.93 24.11
N ALA A 100 3.77 2.13 22.89
CA ALA A 100 2.33 2.23 22.66
C ALA A 100 1.63 0.89 22.89
N ALA A 101 2.24 -0.22 22.48
CA ALA A 101 1.73 -1.57 22.70
C ALA A 101 1.71 -1.93 24.20
N GLU A 102 2.75 -1.58 24.96
CA GLU A 102 2.80 -1.74 26.42
C GLU A 102 1.65 -1.02 27.13
N ARG A 103 1.15 0.11 26.59
CA ARG A 103 0.00 0.82 27.16
C ARG A 103 -1.34 0.13 26.90
N ILE A 104 -1.40 -0.79 25.94
CA ILE A 104 -2.61 -1.54 25.59
C ILE A 104 -2.79 -2.76 26.49
N THR A 105 -1.70 -3.32 27.03
CA THR A 105 -1.75 -4.52 27.88
C THR A 105 -2.52 -4.30 29.20
N PRO A 106 -2.26 -3.26 30.01
CA PRO A 106 -2.93 -3.09 31.31
C PRO A 106 -4.46 -2.93 31.23
N PRO A 107 -5.03 -2.15 30.29
CA PRO A 107 -6.49 -2.09 30.13
C PRO A 107 -7.14 -3.42 29.69
N LEU A 108 -6.36 -4.34 29.13
CA LEU A 108 -6.82 -5.65 28.68
C LEU A 108 -6.51 -6.77 29.69
N GLU A 109 -5.80 -6.45 30.78
CA GLU A 109 -5.65 -7.36 31.91
C GLU A 109 -7.03 -7.67 32.51
N GLY A 110 -7.34 -8.95 32.67
CA GLY A 110 -8.65 -9.40 33.13
C GLY A 110 -9.76 -9.41 32.07
N LEU A 111 -9.46 -9.10 30.79
CA LEU A 111 -10.43 -9.25 29.69
C LEU A 111 -10.97 -10.69 29.62
N GLN A 112 -10.13 -11.69 29.90
CA GLN A 112 -10.54 -13.09 29.93
C GLN A 112 -11.68 -13.33 30.93
N ASP A 113 -11.50 -12.89 32.17
CA ASP A 113 -12.47 -13.09 33.24
C ASP A 113 -13.74 -12.25 33.00
N ALA A 114 -13.58 -11.02 32.52
CA ALA A 114 -14.70 -10.12 32.22
C ALA A 114 -15.54 -10.60 31.01
N ALA A 115 -14.89 -11.19 30.00
CA ALA A 115 -15.57 -11.65 28.79
C ALA A 115 -16.14 -13.07 28.89
N ALA A 116 -15.67 -13.90 29.84
CA ALA A 116 -16.09 -15.30 29.96
C ALA A 116 -17.63 -15.50 29.95
N PRO A 117 -18.43 -14.75 30.74
CA PRO A 117 -19.89 -14.92 30.72
C PRO A 117 -20.52 -14.58 29.37
N PHE A 118 -20.00 -13.56 28.69
CA PHE A 118 -20.47 -13.17 27.36
C PHE A 118 -20.10 -14.23 26.32
N LEU A 119 -18.89 -14.78 26.38
CA LEU A 119 -18.41 -15.80 25.44
C LEU A 119 -19.20 -17.10 25.58
N GLU A 120 -19.52 -17.54 26.79
CA GLU A 120 -20.37 -18.70 27.05
C GLU A 120 -21.78 -18.51 26.45
N LEU A 121 -22.39 -17.34 26.68
CA LEU A 121 -23.72 -17.03 26.15
C LEU A 121 -23.72 -16.92 24.63
N ALA A 122 -22.68 -16.33 24.04
CA ALA A 122 -22.51 -16.25 22.60
C ALA A 122 -22.37 -17.64 21.98
N GLU A 123 -21.60 -18.53 22.62
CA GLU A 123 -21.39 -19.90 22.14
C GLU A 123 -22.67 -20.75 22.21
N ASP A 124 -23.44 -20.65 23.30
CA ASP A 124 -24.75 -21.31 23.41
C ASP A 124 -25.72 -20.79 22.34
N LEU A 125 -25.81 -19.46 22.17
CA LEU A 125 -26.69 -18.84 21.18
C LEU A 125 -26.35 -19.26 19.75
N VAL A 126 -25.06 -19.24 19.39
CA VAL A 126 -24.59 -19.67 18.06
C VAL A 126 -24.81 -21.16 17.85
N SER A 127 -24.59 -21.99 18.87
CA SER A 127 -24.84 -23.44 18.79
C SER A 127 -26.31 -23.76 18.55
N ARG A 128 -27.22 -23.09 19.28
CA ARG A 128 -28.67 -23.21 19.06
C ARG A 128 -29.09 -22.69 17.69
N TRP A 129 -28.49 -21.61 17.21
CA TRP A 129 -28.75 -21.08 15.87
C TRP A 129 -28.30 -22.06 14.77
N LYS A 130 -27.12 -22.67 14.92
CA LYS A 130 -26.62 -23.71 14.01
C LYS A 130 -27.51 -24.94 14.02
N ALA A 131 -27.95 -25.39 15.20
CA ALA A 131 -28.89 -26.51 15.32
C ALA A 131 -30.22 -26.21 14.62
N TYR A 132 -30.77 -25.01 14.81
CA TYR A 132 -31.96 -24.54 14.11
C TYR A 132 -31.79 -24.56 12.59
N ARG A 133 -30.67 -24.03 12.06
CA ARG A 133 -30.35 -24.08 10.63
C ARG A 133 -30.18 -25.50 10.12
N ALA A 134 -29.48 -26.37 10.85
CA ALA A 134 -29.31 -27.77 10.47
C ALA A 134 -30.66 -28.49 10.36
N VAL A 135 -31.61 -28.22 11.27
CA VAL A 135 -32.97 -28.78 11.17
C VAL A 135 -33.70 -28.25 9.94
N LEU A 136 -33.61 -26.95 9.63
CA LEU A 136 -34.16 -26.38 8.39
C LEU A 136 -33.57 -27.01 7.12
N ASP A 137 -32.24 -27.13 7.08
CA ASP A 137 -31.52 -27.66 5.93
C ASP A 137 -31.80 -29.17 5.76
N SER A 138 -31.86 -29.93 6.86
CA SER A 138 -32.19 -31.37 6.84
C SER A 138 -33.61 -31.62 6.31
N TRP A 139 -34.57 -30.75 6.62
CA TRP A 139 -35.93 -30.80 6.06
C TRP A 139 -35.96 -30.61 4.55
N SER A 140 -35.16 -29.68 4.02
CA SER A 140 -35.07 -29.45 2.56
C SER A 140 -34.38 -30.62 1.83
N THR A 141 -33.49 -31.33 2.51
CA THR A 141 -32.78 -32.51 2.00
C THR A 141 -33.64 -33.78 2.07
N ALA A 142 -34.39 -33.96 3.16
CA ALA A 142 -35.22 -35.14 3.39
C ALA A 142 -36.51 -35.17 2.53
N PHE A 143 -36.96 -34.01 2.03
CA PHE A 143 -38.17 -33.90 1.19
C PHE A 143 -37.92 -33.05 -0.07
N PRO A 144 -37.18 -33.57 -1.07
CA PRO A 144 -36.94 -32.85 -2.32
C PRO A 144 -38.26 -32.61 -3.07
N GLY A 145 -38.58 -31.35 -3.39
CA GLY A 145 -39.76 -30.99 -4.19
C GLY A 145 -41.04 -30.65 -3.40
N VAL A 146 -41.04 -30.74 -2.07
CA VAL A 146 -42.14 -30.22 -1.25
C VAL A 146 -41.92 -28.71 -1.03
N HIS A 147 -42.67 -27.87 -1.75
CA HIS A 147 -42.48 -26.41 -1.74
C HIS A 147 -42.72 -25.71 -0.40
N ARG A 148 -43.25 -26.40 0.63
CA ARG A 148 -43.29 -25.89 2.00
C ARG A 148 -43.09 -27.00 3.04
N PRO A 149 -42.08 -26.92 3.92
CA PRO A 149 -42.06 -27.74 5.12
C PRO A 149 -43.34 -27.51 5.93
N ALA A 150 -43.75 -28.48 6.75
CA ALA A 150 -44.82 -28.26 7.73
C ALA A 150 -44.52 -26.94 8.47
N PRO A 151 -45.52 -26.05 8.67
CA PRO A 151 -45.26 -24.72 9.20
C PRO A 151 -44.51 -24.87 10.51
N LEU A 152 -43.26 -24.39 10.54
CA LEU A 152 -42.44 -24.45 11.75
C LEU A 152 -43.24 -23.79 12.87
N PRO A 153 -43.19 -24.33 14.09
CA PRO A 153 -43.88 -23.71 15.21
C PRO A 153 -43.41 -22.25 15.32
N LYS A 154 -44.37 -21.33 15.22
CA LYS A 154 -44.12 -19.90 15.43
C LYS A 154 -43.64 -19.70 16.87
N PRO A 155 -42.73 -18.73 17.13
CA PRO A 155 -42.27 -17.70 16.21
C PRO A 155 -41.04 -18.09 15.38
N HIS A 156 -40.99 -17.65 14.12
CA HIS A 156 -39.76 -17.69 13.33
C HIS A 156 -38.79 -16.61 13.82
N PRO A 157 -37.48 -16.85 13.76
CA PRO A 157 -36.48 -15.84 14.10
C PRO A 157 -36.56 -14.68 13.10
N SER A 158 -36.81 -13.48 13.62
CA SER A 158 -36.88 -12.26 12.82
C SER A 158 -35.53 -11.95 12.17
N ARG A 159 -35.54 -11.22 11.06
CA ARG A 159 -34.29 -10.76 10.41
C ARG A 159 -33.38 -10.01 11.39
N ALA A 160 -33.96 -9.17 12.25
CA ALA A 160 -33.23 -8.45 13.29
C ALA A 160 -32.53 -9.40 14.29
N LEU A 161 -33.18 -10.50 14.67
CA LEU A 161 -32.59 -11.51 15.55
C LEU A 161 -31.44 -12.26 14.84
N GLN A 162 -31.58 -12.56 13.55
CA GLN A 162 -30.51 -13.19 12.77
C GLN A 162 -29.29 -12.29 12.64
N GLU A 163 -29.51 -11.01 12.37
CA GLU A 163 -28.44 -10.00 12.30
C GLU A 163 -27.76 -9.82 13.67
N LEU A 164 -28.52 -9.83 14.76
CA LEU A 164 -27.99 -9.77 16.12
C LEU A 164 -27.11 -10.98 16.44
N ILE A 165 -27.55 -12.20 16.13
CA ILE A 165 -26.77 -13.43 16.34
C ILE A 165 -25.44 -13.34 15.57
N GLY A 166 -25.46 -12.89 14.31
CA GLY A 166 -24.24 -12.72 13.51
C GLY A 166 -23.27 -11.69 14.10
N ARG A 167 -23.78 -10.58 14.66
CA ARG A 167 -22.94 -9.59 15.34
C ARG A 167 -22.33 -10.13 16.64
N ILE A 168 -23.10 -10.90 17.42
CA ILE A 168 -22.64 -11.53 18.65
C ILE A 168 -21.53 -12.55 18.33
N ASP A 169 -21.69 -13.38 17.31
CA ASP A 169 -20.67 -14.33 16.85
C ASP A 169 -19.38 -13.62 16.43
N GLY A 170 -19.49 -12.55 15.63
CA GLY A 170 -18.33 -11.75 15.21
C GLY A 170 -17.62 -11.04 16.37
N ALA A 171 -18.36 -10.52 17.34
CA ALA A 171 -17.80 -9.91 18.55
C ALA A 171 -17.09 -10.96 19.41
N ALA A 172 -17.71 -12.11 19.65
CA ALA A 172 -17.12 -13.21 20.41
C ALA A 172 -15.82 -13.74 19.75
N HIS A 173 -15.82 -13.87 18.42
CA HIS A 173 -14.63 -14.23 17.67
C HIS A 173 -13.50 -13.20 17.85
N SER A 174 -13.82 -11.91 17.74
CA SER A 174 -12.83 -10.83 17.89
C SER A 174 -12.23 -10.80 19.30
N ILE A 175 -13.04 -10.96 20.34
CA ILE A 175 -12.58 -11.03 21.73
C ILE A 175 -11.67 -12.26 21.93
N LYS A 176 -12.07 -13.44 21.42
CA LYS A 176 -11.23 -14.65 21.48
C LYS A 176 -9.87 -14.43 20.78
N GLN A 177 -9.83 -13.75 19.63
CA GLN A 177 -8.57 -13.41 18.95
C GLN A 177 -7.70 -12.44 19.77
N ILE A 178 -8.29 -11.39 20.34
CA ILE A 178 -7.55 -10.45 21.21
C ILE A 178 -6.94 -11.18 22.41
N MET A 179 -7.71 -12.05 23.07
CA MET A 179 -7.22 -12.87 24.19
C MET A 179 -6.06 -13.79 23.77
N LEU A 180 -6.15 -14.45 22.61
CA LEU A 180 -5.07 -15.28 22.07
C LEU A 180 -3.81 -14.47 21.75
N THR A 181 -3.98 -13.23 21.26
CA THR A 181 -2.86 -12.33 21.00
C THR A 181 -2.18 -11.89 22.29
N LEU A 182 -2.95 -11.53 23.32
CA LEU A 182 -2.41 -11.17 24.64
C LEU A 182 -1.64 -12.34 25.28
N ALA A 183 -2.17 -13.55 25.20
CA ALA A 183 -1.50 -14.76 25.70
C ALA A 183 -0.18 -15.08 24.97
N ARG A 184 0.04 -14.55 23.76
CA ARG A 184 1.32 -14.68 23.03
C ARG A 184 2.31 -13.55 23.34
N MET A 185 1.84 -12.47 23.94
CA MET A 185 2.65 -11.31 24.32
C MET A 185 3.19 -11.41 25.76
N ALA A 186 2.52 -12.18 26.62
CA ALA A 186 2.96 -12.54 27.98
C ALA A 186 3.97 -13.70 27.95
#